data_AF-W4M6G3-F1
#
_entry.id   AF-W4M6G3-F1
#
_cell.length_a   1.000
_cell.length_b   1.000
_cell.length_c   1.000
_cell.angle_alpha   90.00
_cell.angle_beta   90.00
_cell.angle_gamma   90.00
#
_symmetry.space_group_name_H-M   'P 1'
#
loop_
_entity.id
_entity.type
_entity.pdbx_description
1 polymer ?
#
loop_
_entity_poly.entity_id
_entity_poly.type
_entity_poly.pdbx_seq_one_letter_code
_entity_poly.pdbx_strand_id
1 'polypeptide(L)'
;MKGASAYFAVAGGLIITLLAWSASTAQTFSQYPGFTEYFAANPPREALPTAQEQALLKRHQPRIYLPAHHPGLISFYDDYIAQGELIGPDGKVLSSSVTPSLLNAHKEDPRVVFEHQPNGRGQTPVVFGRVDYSDRILETSQRFTLLTYHAVFRVSGIVAGVAWWQALALSIAGDLEDWHQLDHYTAATLVLDEAQQPVMLMLQQHNYTRTYLYGEALSRPEDGRPPVDVAIRSNELYPHESRRVRRRAVSFLDPKSFRYMIGAGKKPLMTADDITHPQHEAAYELRFLAPSDAFYTFKGTLGKRRWLPGRDGPPGADYNTLPSLKPPHRQLVAGYWRAGHRGDMTRLDEALATSDYIGAFLQVQMPIFRGNVRRAMHGHGTGAFR
;
A
#
# COMPACT_ATOMS: atom_id res chain seq x y z
N MET A 1 35.40 35.53 -13.66
CA MET A 1 35.76 34.18 -13.16
C MET A 1 35.77 34.19 -11.63
N LYS A 2 34.66 33.80 -11.01
CA LYS A 2 34.53 33.43 -9.58
C LYS A 2 33.07 32.99 -9.38
N GLY A 3 32.84 31.80 -8.84
CA GLY A 3 31.51 31.36 -8.39
C GLY A 3 31.03 30.02 -8.94
N ALA A 4 31.70 28.92 -8.58
CA ALA A 4 31.16 27.57 -8.72
C ALA A 4 31.75 26.61 -7.67
N SER A 5 31.59 26.94 -6.38
CA SER A 5 31.88 26.03 -5.26
C SER A 5 30.90 26.31 -4.12
N ALA A 6 29.67 25.82 -4.24
CA ALA A 6 28.72 25.78 -3.12
C ALA A 6 27.57 24.75 -3.26
N TYR A 7 27.32 24.17 -4.44
CA TYR A 7 26.13 23.33 -4.67
C TYR A 7 26.35 21.81 -4.57
N PHE A 8 27.55 21.34 -4.24
CA PHE A 8 27.83 19.89 -4.14
C PHE A 8 27.73 19.31 -2.72
N ALA A 9 27.50 20.11 -1.68
CA ALA A 9 27.55 19.63 -0.30
C ALA A 9 26.18 19.26 0.33
N VAL A 10 25.05 19.65 -0.26
CA VAL A 10 23.72 19.40 0.35
C VAL A 10 22.96 18.25 -0.34
N ALA A 11 23.18 18.00 -1.63
CA ALA A 11 22.55 16.89 -2.36
C ALA A 11 23.19 15.51 -2.09
N GLY A 12 24.39 15.47 -1.50
CA GLY A 12 25.06 14.24 -1.06
C GLY A 12 24.57 13.69 0.28
N GLY A 13 23.87 14.50 1.09
CA GLY A 13 23.50 14.13 2.46
C GLY A 13 22.38 13.10 2.57
N LEU A 14 21.38 13.13 1.67
CA LEU A 14 20.23 12.22 1.70
C LEU A 14 20.47 10.89 0.95
N ILE A 15 21.32 10.93 -0.08
CA ILE A 15 21.68 9.74 -0.87
C ILE A 15 22.71 8.89 -0.13
N ILE A 16 23.58 9.50 0.68
CA ILE A 16 24.54 8.78 1.53
C ILE A 16 23.86 8.24 2.80
N THR A 17 22.77 8.83 3.31
CA THR A 17 22.06 8.25 4.47
C THR A 17 21.24 7.00 4.14
N LEU A 18 20.86 6.77 2.88
CA LEU A 18 20.13 5.56 2.48
C LEU A 18 20.98 4.53 1.71
N LEU A 19 22.09 4.96 1.09
CA LEU A 19 23.09 4.01 0.59
C LEU A 19 24.09 3.56 1.67
N ALA A 20 24.22 4.26 2.80
CA ALA A 20 24.94 3.76 3.99
C ALA A 20 24.12 2.75 4.83
N TRP A 21 22.88 2.46 4.44
CA TRP A 21 22.14 1.26 4.90
C TRP A 21 22.55 -0.02 4.16
N SER A 22 23.66 0.01 3.40
CA SER A 22 24.25 -1.12 2.69
C SER A 22 25.25 -1.95 3.52
N ALA A 23 25.23 -1.80 4.84
CA ALA A 23 25.93 -2.68 5.78
C ALA A 23 24.93 -3.28 6.77
N SER A 24 24.25 -4.37 6.39
CA SER A 24 23.65 -5.37 7.30
C SER A 24 22.99 -4.89 8.61
N THR A 25 22.26 -3.76 8.62
CA THR A 25 21.46 -3.43 9.80
C THR A 25 20.09 -4.03 9.61
N ALA A 26 19.78 -5.02 10.43
CA ALA A 26 18.54 -5.80 10.50
C ALA A 26 17.28 -4.98 10.86
N GLN A 27 17.14 -3.76 10.30
CA GLN A 27 16.05 -2.84 10.62
C GLN A 27 14.89 -2.99 9.63
N THR A 28 13.69 -3.25 10.14
CA THR A 28 12.46 -3.31 9.37
C THR A 28 11.80 -1.92 9.28
N PHE A 29 10.90 -1.72 8.32
CA PHE A 29 10.20 -0.43 8.16
C PHE A 29 9.41 -0.02 9.41
N SER A 30 8.97 -0.98 10.23
CA SER A 30 8.30 -0.71 11.52
C SER A 30 9.17 0.05 12.52
N GLN A 31 10.49 0.00 12.35
CA GLN A 31 11.48 0.68 13.19
C GLN A 31 11.78 2.10 12.72
N TYR A 32 11.12 2.58 11.66
CA TYR A 32 11.24 3.96 11.22
C TYR A 32 10.81 4.92 12.35
N PRO A 33 11.59 5.98 12.65
CA PRO A 33 11.28 6.91 13.74
C PRO A 33 9.86 7.50 13.63
N GLY A 34 9.12 7.52 14.74
CA GLY A 34 7.75 8.04 14.82
C GLY A 34 6.67 6.96 14.92
N PHE A 35 6.94 5.70 14.54
CA PHE A 35 5.94 4.64 14.65
C PHE A 35 5.60 4.30 16.10
N THR A 36 6.62 4.17 16.96
CA THR A 36 6.43 3.89 18.39
C THR A 36 5.56 4.97 19.04
N GLU A 37 5.88 6.24 18.78
CA GLU A 37 5.13 7.39 19.30
C GLU A 37 3.70 7.42 18.74
N TYR A 38 3.53 7.15 17.44
CA TYR A 38 2.21 7.12 16.80
C TYR A 38 1.30 6.04 17.40
N PHE A 39 1.78 4.79 17.51
CA PHE A 39 0.97 3.69 18.03
C PHE A 39 0.79 3.74 19.54
N ALA A 40 1.70 4.35 20.29
CA ALA A 40 1.47 4.66 21.70
C ALA A 40 0.33 5.68 21.88
N ALA A 41 0.26 6.70 21.01
CA ALA A 41 -0.82 7.70 21.04
C ALA A 41 -2.13 7.22 20.41
N ASN A 42 -2.07 6.22 19.52
CA ASN A 42 -3.21 5.68 18.78
C ASN A 42 -3.17 4.14 18.84
N PRO A 43 -3.37 3.54 20.03
CA PRO A 43 -3.28 2.10 20.19
C PRO A 43 -4.33 1.41 19.29
N PRO A 44 -3.94 0.36 18.56
CA PRO A 44 -4.88 -0.39 17.73
C PRO A 44 -5.95 -1.05 18.61
N ARG A 45 -7.18 -1.13 18.09
CA ARG A 45 -8.29 -1.79 18.81
C ARG A 45 -7.99 -3.27 19.02
N GLU A 46 -8.25 -3.76 20.23
CA GLU A 46 -8.18 -5.18 20.57
C GLU A 46 -9.44 -5.97 20.16
N ALA A 47 -10.55 -5.26 19.98
CA ALA A 47 -11.83 -5.88 19.62
C ALA A 47 -11.94 -6.12 18.11
N LEU A 48 -12.54 -7.26 17.74
CA LEU A 48 -13.01 -7.51 16.38
C LEU A 48 -14.01 -6.44 15.92
N PRO A 49 -14.20 -6.26 14.59
CA PRO A 49 -15.32 -5.49 14.07
C PRO A 49 -16.66 -5.98 14.63
N THR A 50 -17.50 -5.05 15.07
CA THR A 50 -18.87 -5.32 15.55
C THR A 50 -19.75 -5.91 14.44
N ALA A 51 -20.91 -6.48 14.78
CA ALA A 51 -21.84 -7.03 13.79
C ALA A 51 -22.27 -5.99 12.72
N GLN A 52 -22.44 -4.72 13.12
CA GLN A 52 -22.77 -3.62 12.21
C GLN A 52 -21.59 -3.30 11.28
N GLU A 53 -20.37 -3.23 11.81
CA GLU A 53 -19.14 -3.04 11.03
C GLU A 53 -18.93 -4.20 10.03
N GLN A 54 -19.14 -5.44 10.46
CA GLN A 54 -19.07 -6.62 9.58
C GLN A 54 -20.13 -6.58 8.48
N ALA A 55 -21.35 -6.12 8.78
CA ALA A 55 -22.41 -5.97 7.78
C ALA A 55 -22.06 -4.90 6.73
N LEU A 56 -21.39 -3.81 7.13
CA LEU A 56 -20.86 -2.81 6.18
C LEU A 56 -19.76 -3.39 5.30
N LEU A 57 -18.79 -4.09 5.91
CA LEU A 57 -17.70 -4.74 5.19
C LEU A 57 -18.22 -5.76 4.16
N LYS A 58 -19.23 -6.58 4.52
CA LYS A 58 -19.85 -7.54 3.60
C LYS A 58 -20.57 -6.86 2.44
N ARG A 59 -21.33 -5.80 2.73
CA ARG A 59 -22.11 -5.06 1.73
C ARG A 59 -21.22 -4.38 0.68
N HIS A 60 -20.09 -3.84 1.13
CA HIS A 60 -19.17 -3.07 0.29
C HIS A 60 -17.90 -3.84 -0.09
N GLN A 61 -17.92 -5.16 0.02
CA GLN A 61 -16.75 -5.98 -0.27
C GLN A 61 -16.30 -5.77 -1.73
N PRO A 62 -15.00 -5.56 -2.00
CA PRO A 62 -14.52 -5.30 -3.34
C PRO A 62 -14.83 -6.44 -4.33
N ARG A 63 -14.84 -6.10 -5.61
CA ARG A 63 -14.81 -7.08 -6.70
C ARG A 63 -13.37 -7.14 -7.18
N ILE A 64 -12.62 -8.14 -6.73
CA ILE A 64 -11.20 -8.27 -7.02
C ILE A 64 -11.04 -9.08 -8.30
N TYR A 65 -10.48 -8.49 -9.34
CA TYR A 65 -10.24 -9.16 -10.61
C TYR A 65 -8.78 -9.57 -10.75
N LEU A 66 -8.57 -10.84 -11.08
CA LEU A 66 -7.26 -11.44 -11.25
C LEU A 66 -6.93 -11.61 -12.74
N PRO A 67 -5.65 -11.51 -13.11
CA PRO A 67 -5.21 -11.88 -14.45
C PRO A 67 -5.26 -13.39 -14.69
N ALA A 68 -5.18 -13.79 -15.96
CA ALA A 68 -5.10 -15.21 -16.31
C ALA A 68 -3.88 -15.85 -15.64
N HIS A 69 -4.07 -17.08 -15.13
CA HIS A 69 -3.03 -17.87 -14.47
C HIS A 69 -2.41 -17.23 -13.21
N HIS A 70 -3.04 -16.18 -12.66
CA HIS A 70 -2.59 -15.62 -11.39
C HIS A 70 -2.68 -16.68 -10.29
N PRO A 71 -1.69 -16.80 -9.38
CA PRO A 71 -1.73 -17.78 -8.30
C PRO A 71 -2.96 -17.65 -7.41
N GLY A 72 -3.49 -16.44 -7.26
CA GLY A 72 -4.70 -16.15 -6.50
C GLY A 72 -4.43 -15.54 -5.13
N LEU A 73 -5.51 -15.28 -4.40
CA LEU A 73 -5.50 -14.81 -3.02
C LEU A 73 -5.34 -16.01 -2.08
N ILE A 74 -4.71 -15.80 -0.92
CA ILE A 74 -4.53 -16.83 0.10
C ILE A 74 -4.95 -16.34 1.49
N SER A 75 -5.11 -17.27 2.44
CA SER A 75 -5.31 -16.95 3.86
C SER A 75 -3.97 -16.63 4.52
N PHE A 76 -3.91 -15.50 5.24
CA PHE A 76 -2.70 -15.16 6.00
C PHE A 76 -2.36 -16.25 7.01
N TYR A 77 -3.32 -16.74 7.78
CA TYR A 77 -3.02 -17.72 8.81
C TYR A 77 -2.98 -19.15 8.28
N ASP A 78 -3.95 -19.55 7.47
CA ASP A 78 -4.10 -20.96 7.07
C ASP A 78 -3.16 -21.36 5.95
N ASP A 79 -2.71 -20.39 5.13
CA ASP A 79 -1.85 -20.65 3.98
C ASP A 79 -0.48 -20.00 4.12
N TYR A 80 -0.37 -18.73 4.55
CA TYR A 80 0.92 -18.04 4.61
C TYR A 80 1.71 -18.41 5.87
N ILE A 81 1.14 -18.18 7.05
CA ILE A 81 1.77 -18.45 8.35
C ILE A 81 1.91 -19.95 8.62
N ALA A 82 0.93 -20.77 8.22
CA ALA A 82 1.02 -22.22 8.32
C ALA A 82 2.13 -22.84 7.46
N GLN A 83 2.74 -22.07 6.55
CA GLN A 83 3.79 -22.51 5.64
C GLN A 83 5.07 -21.73 5.92
N GLY A 84 5.62 -21.85 7.13
CA GLY A 84 6.87 -21.21 7.47
C GLY A 84 7.29 -21.48 8.90
N GLU A 85 8.36 -20.79 9.30
CA GLU A 85 8.93 -20.90 10.63
C GLU A 85 9.17 -19.53 11.24
N LEU A 86 9.05 -19.46 12.57
CA LEU A 86 9.34 -18.27 13.35
C LEU A 86 10.75 -18.40 13.93
N ILE A 87 11.58 -17.41 13.68
CA ILE A 87 12.98 -17.34 14.05
C ILE A 87 13.16 -16.21 15.06
N GLY A 88 13.79 -16.52 16.19
CA GLY A 88 14.00 -15.60 17.29
C GLY A 88 15.16 -14.63 17.04
N PRO A 89 15.35 -13.65 17.94
CA PRO A 89 16.42 -12.66 17.83
C PRO A 89 17.84 -13.25 17.85
N ASP A 90 18.01 -14.45 18.41
CA ASP A 90 19.27 -15.19 18.46
C ASP A 90 19.51 -16.05 17.20
N GLY A 91 18.63 -15.95 16.20
CA GLY A 91 18.69 -16.71 14.95
C GLY A 91 18.21 -18.16 15.06
N LYS A 92 17.71 -18.59 16.23
CA LYS A 92 17.18 -19.95 16.39
C LYS A 92 15.72 -20.03 16.02
N VAL A 93 15.32 -21.19 15.49
CA VAL A 93 13.91 -21.49 15.23
C VAL A 93 13.16 -21.57 16.56
N LEU A 94 12.20 -20.67 16.75
CA LEU A 94 11.24 -20.69 17.87
C LEU A 94 10.16 -21.74 17.62
N SER A 95 9.69 -21.87 16.38
CA SER A 95 8.74 -22.90 15.96
C SER A 95 8.70 -23.05 14.44
N SER A 96 8.60 -24.29 13.96
CA SER A 96 8.26 -24.63 12.57
C SER A 96 6.76 -24.86 12.36
N SER A 97 5.96 -24.71 13.42
CA SER A 97 4.49 -24.82 13.43
C SER A 97 3.93 -23.53 14.02
N VAL A 98 3.96 -22.46 13.24
CA VAL A 98 3.60 -21.13 13.71
C VAL A 98 2.09 -21.00 13.82
N THR A 99 1.60 -20.65 15.01
CA THR A 99 0.18 -20.41 15.27
C THR A 99 -0.11 -18.90 15.38
N PRO A 100 -1.36 -18.47 15.19
CA PRO A 100 -1.73 -17.06 15.42
C PRO A 100 -1.36 -16.56 16.82
N SER A 101 -1.55 -17.37 17.85
CA SER A 101 -1.20 -17.03 19.23
C SER A 101 0.31 -16.86 19.43
N LEU A 102 1.12 -17.74 18.84
CA LEU A 102 2.57 -17.62 18.89
C LEU A 102 3.05 -16.36 18.16
N LEU A 103 2.53 -16.10 16.96
CA LEU A 103 2.90 -14.91 16.19
C LEU A 103 2.54 -13.62 16.95
N ASN A 104 1.35 -13.57 17.56
CA ASN A 104 0.91 -12.44 18.39
C ASN A 104 1.76 -12.26 19.65
N ALA A 105 2.24 -13.33 20.28
CA ALA A 105 3.12 -13.24 21.44
C ALA A 105 4.48 -12.59 21.12
N HIS A 106 4.90 -12.62 19.85
CA HIS A 106 6.17 -12.06 19.39
C HIS A 106 6.03 -10.78 18.56
N LYS A 107 4.81 -10.25 18.36
CA LYS A 107 4.55 -9.11 17.45
C LYS A 107 5.29 -7.83 17.82
N GLU A 108 5.69 -7.68 19.07
CA GLU A 108 6.39 -6.49 19.56
C GLU A 108 7.92 -6.55 19.41
N ASP A 109 8.53 -7.71 19.12
CA ASP A 109 9.99 -7.82 18.95
C ASP A 109 10.38 -7.60 17.48
N PRO A 110 11.03 -6.48 17.13
CA PRO A 110 11.38 -6.17 15.74
C PRO A 110 12.48 -7.08 15.16
N ARG A 111 13.14 -7.89 15.99
CA ARG A 111 14.20 -8.80 15.53
C ARG A 111 13.69 -10.18 15.16
N VAL A 112 12.44 -10.50 15.50
CA VAL A 112 11.81 -11.78 15.13
C VAL A 112 11.50 -11.80 13.64
N VAL A 113 11.75 -12.94 13.00
CA VAL A 113 11.55 -13.14 11.57
C VAL A 113 10.64 -14.35 11.38
N PHE A 114 9.58 -14.19 10.60
CA PHE A 114 8.83 -15.31 10.06
C PHE A 114 9.31 -15.57 8.63
N GLU A 115 9.86 -16.75 8.35
CA GLU A 115 10.27 -17.13 6.99
C GLU A 115 9.19 -17.96 6.31
N HIS A 116 8.53 -17.37 5.31
CA HIS A 116 7.55 -18.08 4.49
C HIS A 116 8.25 -19.06 3.54
N GLN A 117 7.75 -20.29 3.50
CA GLN A 117 8.19 -21.39 2.67
C GLN A 117 7.02 -21.81 1.77
N PRO A 118 6.81 -21.13 0.63
CA PRO A 118 5.65 -21.37 -0.21
C PRO A 118 5.66 -22.82 -0.70
N ASN A 119 4.53 -23.51 -0.55
CA ASN A 119 4.36 -24.85 -1.08
C ASN A 119 3.19 -24.91 -2.09
N GLY A 120 3.09 -26.01 -2.83
CA GLY A 120 2.03 -26.22 -3.82
C GLY A 120 0.65 -26.60 -3.25
N ARG A 121 0.41 -26.47 -1.94
CA ARG A 121 -0.91 -26.81 -1.37
C ARG A 121 -2.01 -25.92 -1.94
N GLY A 122 -3.23 -26.46 -1.91
CA GLY A 122 -4.45 -25.70 -2.19
C GLY A 122 -4.51 -24.42 -1.38
N GLN A 123 -5.19 -23.43 -1.93
CA GLN A 123 -5.31 -22.10 -1.35
C GLN A 123 -6.71 -21.89 -0.80
N THR A 124 -6.80 -21.13 0.29
CA THR A 124 -8.05 -20.64 0.84
C THR A 124 -8.11 -19.14 0.61
N PRO A 125 -8.74 -18.65 -0.48
CA PRO A 125 -8.81 -17.22 -0.75
C PRO A 125 -9.55 -16.48 0.37
N VAL A 126 -8.82 -15.69 1.16
CA VAL A 126 -9.37 -14.89 2.26
C VAL A 126 -8.94 -13.44 2.08
N VAL A 127 -9.87 -12.53 2.36
CA VAL A 127 -9.60 -11.10 2.50
C VAL A 127 -9.95 -10.71 3.93
N PHE A 128 -9.07 -9.94 4.59
CA PHE A 128 -9.31 -9.45 5.94
C PHE A 128 -9.91 -8.05 5.91
N GLY A 129 -11.12 -7.91 6.46
CA GLY A 129 -11.83 -6.66 6.57
C GLY A 129 -11.57 -5.94 7.90
N ARG A 130 -11.36 -4.62 7.83
CA ARG A 130 -11.19 -3.73 8.98
C ARG A 130 -12.02 -2.47 8.82
N VAL A 131 -12.51 -1.93 9.94
CA VAL A 131 -13.19 -0.62 9.97
C VAL A 131 -12.42 0.37 10.82
N ASP A 132 -12.11 1.51 10.21
CA ASP A 132 -11.56 2.70 10.86
C ASP A 132 -12.52 3.88 10.69
N TYR A 133 -12.29 4.97 11.41
CA TYR A 133 -13.12 6.18 11.33
C TYR A 133 -12.28 7.44 11.29
N SER A 134 -12.81 8.49 10.66
CA SER A 134 -12.17 9.81 10.69
C SER A 134 -13.19 10.93 10.55
N ASP A 135 -13.12 11.91 11.45
CA ASP A 135 -13.83 13.20 11.40
C ASP A 135 -12.95 14.33 10.81
N ARG A 136 -11.66 14.06 10.62
CA ARG A 136 -10.66 15.05 10.19
C ARG A 136 -10.53 15.24 8.68
N ILE A 137 -11.24 14.45 7.88
CA ILE A 137 -11.17 14.51 6.41
C ILE A 137 -11.63 15.88 5.91
N LEU A 138 -12.79 16.35 6.37
CA LEU A 138 -13.35 17.65 5.99
C LEU A 138 -13.14 18.75 7.04
N GLU A 139 -12.59 18.42 8.22
CA GLU A 139 -12.55 19.32 9.40
C GLU A 139 -13.95 19.84 9.77
N THR A 140 -14.92 18.92 9.74
CA THR A 140 -16.31 19.16 10.13
C THR A 140 -16.71 18.15 11.19
N SER A 141 -17.92 18.25 11.77
CA SER A 141 -18.45 17.19 12.63
C SER A 141 -18.73 15.88 11.90
N GLN A 142 -18.72 15.89 10.56
CA GLN A 142 -19.02 14.73 9.75
C GLN A 142 -18.01 13.60 9.96
N ARG A 143 -18.50 12.41 10.34
CA ARG A 143 -17.69 11.21 10.50
C ARG A 143 -17.69 10.37 9.22
N PHE A 144 -16.50 10.06 8.72
CA PHE A 144 -16.31 9.10 7.64
C PHE A 144 -16.00 7.71 8.20
N THR A 145 -16.50 6.69 7.51
CA THR A 145 -16.20 5.28 7.79
C THR A 145 -15.24 4.76 6.74
N LEU A 146 -14.12 4.18 7.16
CA LEU A 146 -13.11 3.63 6.28
C LEU A 146 -13.15 2.11 6.36
N LEU A 147 -13.53 1.46 5.27
CA LEU A 147 -13.60 0.01 5.13
C LEU A 147 -12.34 -0.46 4.39
N THR A 148 -11.39 -1.04 5.12
CA THR A 148 -10.13 -1.53 4.52
C THR A 148 -10.19 -3.05 4.35
N TYR A 149 -9.83 -3.50 3.16
CA TYR A 149 -9.79 -4.91 2.75
C TYR A 149 -8.37 -5.27 2.39
N HIS A 150 -7.77 -6.18 3.16
CA HIS A 150 -6.42 -6.65 2.94
C HIS A 150 -6.42 -7.97 2.18
N ALA A 151 -5.85 -7.96 0.98
CA ALA A 151 -5.61 -9.13 0.16
C ALA A 151 -4.20 -9.67 0.46
N VAL A 152 -4.06 -10.99 0.56
CA VAL A 152 -2.76 -11.64 0.79
C VAL A 152 -2.45 -12.56 -0.38
N PHE A 153 -1.19 -12.55 -0.80
CA PHE A 153 -0.68 -13.32 -1.92
C PHE A 153 0.51 -14.16 -1.47
N ARG A 154 0.64 -15.35 -2.04
CA ARG A 154 1.72 -16.29 -1.71
C ARG A 154 3.10 -15.77 -2.10
N VAL A 155 3.16 -15.12 -3.27
CA VAL A 155 4.38 -14.59 -3.86
C VAL A 155 4.05 -13.24 -4.49
N SER A 156 5.05 -12.35 -4.54
CA SER A 156 5.00 -11.12 -5.33
C SER A 156 6.27 -10.99 -6.17
N GLY A 157 6.08 -10.81 -7.46
CA GLY A 157 7.14 -10.70 -8.46
C GLY A 157 7.47 -9.27 -8.84
N ILE A 158 8.45 -9.11 -9.73
CA ILE A 158 8.70 -7.79 -10.33
C ILE A 158 7.58 -7.44 -11.32
N VAL A 159 7.32 -6.13 -11.47
CA VAL A 159 6.33 -5.58 -12.40
C VAL A 159 6.44 -6.17 -13.82
N ALA A 160 5.30 -6.52 -14.41
CA ALA A 160 5.26 -7.24 -15.68
C ALA A 160 5.67 -6.40 -16.92
N GLY A 161 5.74 -5.07 -16.81
CA GLY A 161 6.11 -4.17 -17.91
C GLY A 161 7.61 -3.92 -18.08
N VAL A 162 8.47 -4.76 -17.51
CA VAL A 162 9.93 -4.71 -17.72
C VAL A 162 10.31 -5.08 -19.16
N ALA A 163 11.36 -4.46 -19.69
CA ALA A 163 11.89 -4.87 -21.00
C ALA A 163 12.50 -6.28 -20.90
N TRP A 164 12.46 -7.06 -21.99
CA TRP A 164 12.91 -8.45 -21.98
C TRP A 164 14.38 -8.62 -21.52
N TRP A 165 15.26 -7.69 -21.89
CA TRP A 165 16.67 -7.73 -21.49
C TRP A 165 16.84 -7.39 -19.99
N GLN A 166 15.98 -6.54 -19.43
CA GLN A 166 15.96 -6.24 -17.99
C GLN A 166 15.48 -7.48 -17.23
N ALA A 167 14.42 -8.13 -17.70
CA ALA A 167 13.92 -9.37 -17.11
C ALA A 167 15.00 -10.46 -17.12
N LEU A 168 15.72 -10.62 -18.23
CA LEU A 168 16.83 -11.58 -18.32
C LEU A 168 17.92 -11.26 -17.29
N ALA A 169 18.39 -10.01 -17.22
CA ALA A 169 19.40 -9.61 -16.25
C ALA A 169 18.95 -9.85 -14.80
N LEU A 170 17.68 -9.55 -14.48
CA LEU A 170 17.12 -9.74 -13.15
C LEU A 170 16.93 -11.22 -12.81
N SER A 171 16.60 -12.07 -13.79
CA SER A 171 16.44 -13.52 -13.56
C SER A 171 17.72 -14.22 -13.09
N ILE A 172 18.89 -13.63 -13.40
CA ILE A 172 20.19 -14.11 -12.89
C ILE A 172 20.31 -13.83 -11.39
N ALA A 173 19.69 -12.76 -10.90
CA ALA A 173 19.76 -12.31 -9.51
C ALA A 173 18.63 -12.86 -8.62
N GLY A 174 17.62 -13.52 -9.19
CA GLY A 174 16.56 -14.18 -8.41
C GLY A 174 15.31 -14.52 -9.23
N ASP A 175 14.36 -15.17 -8.56
CA ASP A 175 13.07 -15.50 -9.14
C ASP A 175 12.27 -14.22 -9.44
N LEU A 176 11.83 -14.11 -10.67
CA LEU A 176 11.05 -13.02 -11.21
C LEU A 176 9.62 -12.99 -10.65
N GLU A 177 9.06 -14.16 -10.30
CA GLU A 177 7.71 -14.35 -9.75
C GLU A 177 7.68 -14.19 -8.22
N ASP A 178 8.82 -14.39 -7.56
CA ASP A 178 9.02 -14.17 -6.12
C ASP A 178 10.22 -13.24 -5.92
N TRP A 179 9.98 -11.95 -6.18
CA TRP A 179 10.99 -10.91 -6.13
C TRP A 179 10.81 -9.98 -4.93
N HIS A 180 9.61 -9.41 -4.77
CA HIS A 180 9.32 -8.25 -3.93
C HIS A 180 8.33 -8.60 -2.81
N GLN A 181 8.83 -9.21 -1.72
CA GLN A 181 7.95 -9.74 -0.68
C GLN A 181 7.10 -8.67 0.03
N LEU A 182 7.51 -7.40 -0.04
CA LEU A 182 6.75 -6.28 0.51
C LEU A 182 5.31 -6.21 0.01
N ASP A 183 5.04 -6.70 -1.21
CA ASP A 183 3.70 -6.67 -1.80
C ASP A 183 2.96 -8.01 -1.63
N HIS A 184 3.36 -8.82 -0.64
CA HIS A 184 2.60 -10.01 -0.24
C HIS A 184 1.23 -9.68 0.35
N TYR A 185 1.01 -8.45 0.81
CA TYR A 185 -0.32 -7.98 1.14
C TYR A 185 -0.56 -6.55 0.70
N THR A 186 -1.65 -6.37 -0.01
CA THR A 186 -2.11 -5.08 -0.53
C THR A 186 -3.48 -4.76 0.05
N ALA A 187 -3.84 -3.48 0.04
CA ALA A 187 -5.07 -3.02 0.67
C ALA A 187 -5.89 -2.12 -0.25
N ALA A 188 -7.20 -2.32 -0.23
CA ALA A 188 -8.18 -1.38 -0.76
C ALA A 188 -8.99 -0.80 0.39
N THR A 189 -9.00 0.53 0.53
CA THR A 189 -9.81 1.24 1.52
C THR A 189 -10.93 2.01 0.83
N LEU A 190 -12.16 1.59 1.06
CA LEU A 190 -13.36 2.31 0.64
C LEU A 190 -13.76 3.30 1.73
N VAL A 191 -13.93 4.57 1.38
CA VAL A 191 -14.36 5.60 2.32
C VAL A 191 -15.83 5.94 2.08
N LEU A 192 -16.63 5.79 3.14
CA LEU A 192 -18.05 6.09 3.17
C LEU A 192 -18.32 7.39 3.92
N ASP A 193 -19.33 8.15 3.47
CA ASP A 193 -19.91 9.24 4.25
C ASP A 193 -20.88 8.73 5.33
N GLU A 194 -21.56 9.65 6.03
CA GLU A 194 -22.53 9.33 7.08
C GLU A 194 -23.77 8.61 6.54
N ALA A 195 -24.11 8.82 5.27
CA ALA A 195 -25.17 8.11 4.56
C ALA A 195 -24.71 6.74 4.03
N GLN A 196 -23.51 6.30 4.43
CA GLN A 196 -22.88 5.04 4.01
C GLN A 196 -22.67 4.96 2.48
N GLN A 197 -22.58 6.10 1.81
CA GLN A 197 -22.34 6.16 0.37
C GLN A 197 -20.84 6.18 0.08
N PRO A 198 -20.36 5.41 -0.92
CA PRO A 198 -18.98 5.48 -1.38
C PRO A 198 -18.61 6.89 -1.89
N VAL A 199 -17.61 7.50 -1.26
CA VAL A 199 -17.06 8.80 -1.65
C VAL A 199 -15.67 8.67 -2.25
N MET A 200 -14.85 7.76 -1.72
CA MET A 200 -13.46 7.59 -2.15
C MET A 200 -13.03 6.13 -2.15
N LEU A 201 -12.03 5.83 -2.97
CA LEU A 201 -11.30 4.58 -2.97
C LEU A 201 -9.81 4.90 -2.85
N MET A 202 -9.16 4.39 -1.81
CA MET A 202 -7.71 4.44 -1.66
C MET A 202 -7.14 3.04 -1.90
N LEU A 203 -6.14 2.94 -2.76
CA LEU A 203 -5.47 1.69 -3.09
C LEU A 203 -4.01 1.79 -2.66
N GLN A 204 -3.53 0.76 -1.98
CA GLN A 204 -2.09 0.57 -1.75
C GLN A 204 -1.44 0.16 -3.06
N GLN A 205 -0.34 0.84 -3.39
CA GLN A 205 0.42 0.69 -4.63
C GLN A 205 1.92 0.79 -4.30
N HIS A 206 2.64 -0.32 -4.35
CA HIS A 206 4.05 -0.42 -3.96
C HIS A 206 4.20 0.16 -2.54
N ASN A 207 5.18 1.06 -2.36
CA ASN A 207 5.42 1.76 -1.10
C ASN A 207 4.66 3.10 -0.98
N TYR A 208 3.53 3.26 -1.68
CA TYR A 208 2.67 4.44 -1.56
C TYR A 208 1.17 4.08 -1.66
N THR A 209 0.31 5.09 -1.50
CA THR A 209 -1.13 4.94 -1.70
C THR A 209 -1.63 5.90 -2.78
N ARG A 210 -2.73 5.54 -3.43
CA ARG A 210 -3.40 6.39 -4.40
C ARG A 210 -4.89 6.49 -4.11
N THR A 211 -5.40 7.70 -4.04
CA THR A 211 -6.77 8.02 -3.67
C THR A 211 -7.54 8.54 -4.87
N TYR A 212 -8.71 7.95 -5.10
CA TYR A 212 -9.61 8.25 -6.18
C TYR A 212 -10.96 8.69 -5.60
N LEU A 213 -11.54 9.76 -6.14
CA LEU A 213 -12.87 10.23 -5.76
C LEU A 213 -13.93 9.67 -6.70
N TYR A 214 -15.03 9.17 -6.12
CA TYR A 214 -16.21 8.78 -6.89
C TYR A 214 -16.95 10.01 -7.40
N GLY A 215 -17.39 9.98 -8.67
CA GLY A 215 -17.98 11.12 -9.36
C GLY A 215 -16.96 12.07 -10.00
N GLU A 216 -15.66 11.84 -9.79
CA GLU A 216 -14.58 12.57 -10.48
C GLU A 216 -13.67 11.61 -11.25
N ALA A 217 -12.95 10.74 -10.53
CA ALA A 217 -11.99 9.83 -11.12
C ALA A 217 -12.59 8.45 -11.41
N LEU A 218 -13.62 8.07 -10.64
CA LEU A 218 -14.29 6.77 -10.75
C LEU A 218 -15.81 6.96 -10.78
N SER A 219 -16.51 6.10 -11.52
CA SER A 219 -17.96 5.96 -11.39
C SER A 219 -18.30 5.23 -10.08
N ARG A 220 -19.39 5.63 -9.41
CA ARG A 220 -19.88 4.90 -8.23
C ARG A 220 -20.33 3.49 -8.66
N PRO A 221 -19.93 2.43 -7.94
CA PRO A 221 -20.43 1.10 -8.23
C PRO A 221 -21.93 1.01 -7.88
N GLU A 222 -22.73 0.47 -8.81
CA GLU A 222 -24.19 0.34 -8.65
C GLU A 222 -24.56 -0.57 -7.46
N ASP A 223 -23.78 -1.63 -7.24
CA ASP A 223 -23.94 -2.58 -6.14
C ASP A 223 -23.18 -2.16 -4.87
N GLY A 224 -22.55 -0.97 -4.87
CA GLY A 224 -21.75 -0.48 -3.75
C GLY A 224 -20.39 -1.18 -3.58
N ARG A 225 -20.02 -2.10 -4.48
CA ARG A 225 -18.78 -2.89 -4.39
C ARG A 225 -17.71 -2.35 -5.35
N PRO A 226 -16.59 -1.81 -4.85
CA PRO A 226 -15.55 -1.23 -5.70
C PRO A 226 -14.89 -2.32 -6.57
N PRO A 227 -14.87 -2.19 -7.91
CA PRO A 227 -14.13 -3.11 -8.76
C PRO A 227 -12.65 -2.71 -8.81
N VAL A 228 -11.76 -3.67 -8.54
CA VAL A 228 -10.31 -3.48 -8.51
C VAL A 228 -9.60 -4.57 -9.29
N ASP A 229 -8.58 -4.20 -10.06
CA ASP A 229 -7.70 -5.12 -10.76
C ASP A 229 -6.44 -5.37 -9.95
N VAL A 230 -5.99 -6.63 -9.96
CA VAL A 230 -4.66 -7.03 -9.49
C VAL A 230 -3.67 -6.97 -10.65
N ALA A 231 -2.53 -6.33 -10.44
CA ALA A 231 -1.45 -6.29 -11.41
C ALA A 231 -0.81 -7.66 -11.60
N ILE A 232 -0.41 -7.93 -12.84
CA ILE A 232 0.35 -9.12 -13.19
C ILE A 232 1.67 -9.10 -12.40
N ARG A 233 1.87 -10.13 -11.57
CA ARG A 233 3.06 -10.44 -10.78
C ARG A 233 3.28 -9.59 -9.52
N SER A 234 3.14 -8.27 -9.59
CA SER A 234 3.37 -7.38 -8.44
C SER A 234 2.23 -7.34 -7.42
N ASN A 235 1.07 -7.95 -7.75
CA ASN A 235 -0.13 -7.98 -6.90
C ASN A 235 -0.78 -6.62 -6.57
N GLU A 236 -0.26 -5.55 -7.15
CA GLU A 236 -0.70 -4.19 -6.86
C GLU A 236 -2.13 -3.92 -7.30
N LEU A 237 -2.84 -3.10 -6.53
CA LEU A 237 -4.25 -2.82 -6.78
C LEU A 237 -4.44 -1.56 -7.62
N TYR A 238 -5.29 -1.67 -8.64
CA TYR A 238 -5.67 -0.57 -9.52
C TYR A 238 -7.18 -0.50 -9.70
N PRO A 239 -7.75 0.66 -10.04
CA PRO A 239 -9.16 0.72 -10.41
C PRO A 239 -9.42 -0.14 -11.65
N HIS A 240 -10.53 -0.87 -11.63
CA HIS A 240 -10.87 -1.81 -12.69
C HIS A 240 -10.95 -1.19 -14.08
N GLU A 241 -10.36 -1.85 -15.06
CA GLU A 241 -10.50 -1.57 -16.50
C GLU A 241 -10.74 -2.88 -17.24
N SER A 242 -11.79 -2.99 -18.05
CA SER A 242 -12.19 -4.25 -18.70
C SER A 242 -11.16 -4.83 -19.69
N ARG A 243 -10.11 -4.06 -20.01
CA ARG A 243 -9.06 -4.41 -20.97
C ARG A 243 -7.70 -4.47 -20.29
N ARG A 244 -6.71 -4.99 -21.02
CA ARG A 244 -5.31 -4.89 -20.60
C ARG A 244 -4.86 -3.43 -20.54
N VAL A 245 -4.34 -2.99 -19.39
CA VAL A 245 -3.88 -1.62 -19.16
C VAL A 245 -2.47 -1.60 -18.60
N ARG A 246 -1.64 -0.70 -19.12
CA ARG A 246 -0.34 -0.36 -18.55
C ARG A 246 -0.51 0.74 -17.52
N ARG A 247 0.03 0.54 -16.33
CA ARG A 247 -0.07 1.46 -15.19
C ARG A 247 1.32 1.96 -14.84
N ARG A 248 1.52 3.28 -14.77
CA ARG A 248 2.79 3.81 -14.26
C ARG A 248 2.99 3.30 -12.84
N ALA A 249 4.18 2.78 -12.58
CA ALA A 249 4.56 2.25 -11.29
C ALA A 249 5.99 2.70 -10.96
N VAL A 250 6.22 2.91 -9.67
CA VAL A 250 7.52 3.28 -9.10
C VAL A 250 7.62 2.59 -7.75
N SER A 251 8.83 2.16 -7.37
CA SER A 251 9.02 1.52 -6.07
C SER A 251 8.78 2.49 -4.92
N PHE A 252 9.25 3.74 -5.05
CA PHE A 252 9.06 4.79 -4.05
C PHE A 252 8.72 6.12 -4.72
N LEU A 253 7.95 6.95 -4.01
CA LEU A 253 7.71 8.34 -4.40
C LEU A 253 8.89 9.20 -3.94
N ASP A 254 9.65 9.68 -4.92
CA ASP A 254 10.65 10.73 -4.80
C ASP A 254 10.27 11.88 -5.75
N PRO A 255 10.91 13.06 -5.68
CA PRO A 255 10.55 14.19 -6.53
C PRO A 255 10.47 13.89 -8.04
N LYS A 256 11.37 13.05 -8.56
CA LYS A 256 11.43 12.68 -9.97
C LYS A 256 10.37 11.63 -10.30
N SER A 257 10.25 10.60 -9.47
CA SER A 257 9.29 9.51 -9.68
C SER A 257 7.85 10.03 -9.53
N PHE A 258 7.60 10.96 -8.61
CA PHE A 258 6.29 11.58 -8.42
C PHE A 258 5.87 12.41 -9.64
N ARG A 259 6.77 13.23 -10.21
CA ARG A 259 6.52 13.93 -11.49
C ARG A 259 6.21 12.95 -12.62
N TYR A 260 6.90 11.81 -12.70
CA TYR A 260 6.59 10.77 -13.68
C TYR A 260 5.19 10.18 -13.47
N MET A 261 4.82 9.88 -12.23
CA MET A 261 3.50 9.32 -11.89
C MET A 261 2.36 10.26 -12.30
N ILE A 262 2.47 11.56 -11.98
CA ILE A 262 1.48 12.57 -12.40
C ILE A 262 1.57 12.86 -13.92
N GLY A 263 2.67 12.53 -14.59
CA GLY A 263 2.78 12.54 -16.06
C GLY A 263 3.48 13.73 -16.68
N ALA A 264 4.25 14.49 -15.92
CA ALA A 264 5.14 15.55 -16.45
C ALA A 264 6.62 15.16 -16.42
N GLY A 265 6.98 14.04 -15.80
CA GLY A 265 8.36 13.56 -15.70
C GLY A 265 8.72 12.53 -16.78
N LYS A 266 10.02 12.46 -17.12
CA LYS A 266 10.56 11.31 -17.86
C LYS A 266 10.50 10.06 -16.97
N LYS A 267 10.18 8.91 -17.56
CA LYS A 267 10.27 7.62 -16.89
C LYS A 267 11.67 7.43 -16.29
N PRO A 268 11.80 7.19 -14.97
CA PRO A 268 13.08 6.84 -14.37
C PRO A 268 13.69 5.59 -15.03
N LEU A 269 15.02 5.52 -15.09
CA LEU A 269 15.73 4.48 -15.85
C LEU A 269 15.44 3.06 -15.33
N MET A 270 15.28 2.92 -14.01
CA MET A 270 15.11 1.65 -13.32
C MET A 270 13.66 1.39 -12.90
N THR A 271 12.68 2.07 -13.49
CA THR A 271 11.27 1.79 -13.24
C THR A 271 10.66 1.06 -14.44
N ALA A 272 9.70 0.20 -14.14
CA ALA A 272 8.87 -0.43 -15.15
C ALA A 272 7.40 -0.25 -14.77
N ASP A 273 6.54 -0.42 -15.76
CA ASP A 273 5.11 -0.18 -15.55
C ASP A 273 4.45 -1.48 -15.09
N ASP A 274 3.47 -1.36 -14.20
CA ASP A 274 2.58 -2.47 -13.92
C ASP A 274 1.66 -2.72 -15.12
N ILE A 275 1.15 -3.94 -15.19
CA ILE A 275 0.17 -4.33 -16.20
C ILE A 275 -0.99 -4.99 -15.49
N THR A 276 -2.20 -4.47 -15.67
CA THR A 276 -3.44 -5.15 -15.28
C THR A 276 -4.09 -5.77 -16.50
N HIS A 277 -4.69 -6.95 -16.34
CA HIS A 277 -5.49 -7.57 -17.39
C HIS A 277 -6.54 -8.46 -16.72
N PRO A 278 -7.68 -7.91 -16.29
CA PRO A 278 -8.67 -8.68 -15.54
C PRO A 278 -9.26 -9.77 -16.43
N GLN A 279 -9.29 -11.00 -15.92
CA GLN A 279 -9.81 -12.16 -16.64
C GLN A 279 -10.93 -12.86 -15.87
N HIS A 280 -10.86 -12.86 -14.55
CA HIS A 280 -11.91 -13.42 -13.69
C HIS A 280 -12.00 -12.66 -12.36
N GLU A 281 -13.21 -12.58 -11.81
CA GLU A 281 -13.44 -12.11 -10.44
C GLU A 281 -13.06 -13.21 -9.46
N ALA A 282 -12.27 -12.89 -8.43
CA ALA A 282 -11.87 -13.82 -7.39
C ALA A 282 -13.05 -14.12 -6.46
N ALA A 283 -13.34 -15.40 -6.25
CA ALA A 283 -14.18 -15.85 -5.14
C ALA A 283 -13.32 -15.93 -3.87
N TYR A 284 -13.71 -15.24 -2.82
CA TYR A 284 -12.99 -15.23 -1.55
C TYR A 284 -13.92 -15.15 -0.34
N GLU A 285 -13.43 -15.63 0.79
CA GLU A 285 -14.09 -15.47 2.09
C GLU A 285 -13.64 -14.15 2.74
N LEU A 286 -14.59 -13.39 3.28
CA LEU A 286 -14.29 -12.20 4.07
C LEU A 286 -14.18 -12.59 5.55
N ARG A 287 -12.98 -12.45 6.13
CA ARG A 287 -12.71 -12.68 7.56
C ARG A 287 -12.33 -11.39 8.26
N PHE A 288 -12.30 -11.46 9.59
CA PHE A 288 -12.04 -10.30 10.44
C PHE A 288 -10.99 -10.64 11.48
N LEU A 289 -10.09 -9.69 11.72
CA LEU A 289 -9.07 -9.73 12.76
C LEU A 289 -9.18 -8.45 13.59
N ALA A 290 -8.75 -8.50 14.85
CA ALA A 290 -8.62 -7.29 15.65
C ALA A 290 -7.52 -6.41 15.03
N PRO A 291 -7.68 -5.09 14.98
CA PRO A 291 -6.60 -4.21 14.52
C PRO A 291 -5.27 -4.37 15.27
N SER A 292 -5.30 -4.88 16.51
CA SER A 292 -4.09 -5.21 17.28
C SER A 292 -3.41 -6.51 16.86
N ASP A 293 -4.01 -7.32 15.98
CA ASP A 293 -3.48 -8.61 15.58
C ASP A 293 -2.11 -8.48 14.88
N ALA A 294 -1.28 -9.53 14.99
CA ALA A 294 0.04 -9.59 14.37
C ALA A 294 0.00 -9.36 12.86
N PHE A 295 -1.06 -9.75 12.15
CA PHE A 295 -1.21 -9.43 10.72
C PHE A 295 -1.02 -7.93 10.45
N TYR A 296 -1.54 -7.07 11.32
CA TYR A 296 -1.44 -5.62 11.18
C TYR A 296 -0.19 -5.05 11.86
N THR A 297 0.16 -5.53 13.05
CA THR A 297 1.06 -4.81 13.98
C THR A 297 2.42 -5.46 14.22
N PHE A 298 2.70 -6.60 13.60
CA PHE A 298 3.99 -7.30 13.76
C PHE A 298 5.17 -6.41 13.37
N LYS A 299 6.03 -6.09 14.34
CA LYS A 299 7.20 -5.22 14.16
C LYS A 299 8.37 -5.92 13.47
N GLY A 300 8.45 -7.23 13.60
CA GLY A 300 9.50 -8.02 12.94
C GLY A 300 9.33 -8.11 11.42
N THR A 301 9.90 -9.15 10.82
CA THR A 301 9.80 -9.42 9.38
C THR A 301 8.79 -10.55 9.13
N LEU A 302 7.76 -10.34 8.30
CA LEU A 302 6.81 -11.38 7.84
C LEU A 302 7.17 -11.90 6.45
N GLY A 303 8.38 -12.44 6.31
CA GLY A 303 8.92 -13.04 5.10
C GLY A 303 10.43 -13.27 5.24
N LYS A 304 11.04 -13.81 4.18
CA LYS A 304 12.47 -14.13 4.19
C LYS A 304 13.31 -12.86 4.14
N ARG A 305 14.40 -12.82 4.90
CA ARG A 305 15.46 -11.81 4.70
C ARG A 305 16.30 -12.16 3.49
N ARG A 306 16.46 -11.23 2.57
CA ARG A 306 17.15 -11.41 1.31
C ARG A 306 18.34 -10.47 1.21
N TRP A 307 19.37 -10.92 0.52
CA TRP A 307 20.62 -10.16 0.44
C TRP A 307 20.49 -8.86 -0.36
N LEU A 308 19.58 -8.83 -1.33
CA LEU A 308 19.34 -7.62 -2.13
C LEU A 308 18.27 -6.73 -1.45
N PRO A 309 18.58 -5.44 -1.22
CA PRO A 309 17.66 -4.49 -0.60
C PRO A 309 16.29 -4.44 -1.29
N GLY A 310 15.24 -4.24 -0.49
CA GLY A 310 13.86 -4.13 -0.99
C GLY A 310 13.21 -5.47 -1.36
N ARG A 311 13.85 -6.60 -1.05
CA ARG A 311 13.26 -7.94 -1.26
C ARG A 311 12.84 -8.63 0.04
N ASP A 312 13.12 -8.00 1.18
CA ASP A 312 12.77 -8.53 2.50
C ASP A 312 11.26 -8.61 2.70
N GLY A 313 10.84 -9.53 3.57
CA GLY A 313 9.47 -9.62 4.03
C GLY A 313 8.99 -8.33 4.71
N PRO A 314 7.72 -7.94 4.51
CA PRO A 314 7.16 -6.74 5.14
C PRO A 314 6.95 -6.94 6.64
N PRO A 315 7.06 -5.88 7.47
CA PRO A 315 6.41 -5.86 8.78
C PRO A 315 4.88 -5.83 8.61
N GLY A 316 4.12 -6.03 9.68
CA GLY A 316 2.65 -6.07 9.65
C GLY A 316 1.97 -4.97 8.80
N ALA A 317 0.79 -5.27 8.28
CA ALA A 317 0.12 -4.49 7.24
C ALA A 317 -0.19 -3.02 7.59
N ASP A 318 -0.09 -2.61 8.86
CA ASP A 318 -0.21 -1.20 9.24
C ASP A 318 1.10 -0.40 9.12
N TYR A 319 2.25 -1.02 8.88
CA TYR A 319 3.49 -0.32 8.56
C TYR A 319 3.57 -0.10 7.04
N ASN A 320 2.56 0.56 6.47
CA ASN A 320 2.38 0.73 5.03
C ASN A 320 2.60 2.17 4.53
N THR A 321 2.93 3.10 5.43
CA THR A 321 3.23 4.50 5.09
C THR A 321 4.03 5.15 6.21
N LEU A 322 4.59 6.34 5.98
CA LEU A 322 5.36 7.07 6.99
C LEU A 322 4.49 7.41 8.22
N PRO A 323 5.06 7.45 9.45
CA PRO A 323 4.31 7.77 10.66
C PRO A 323 3.56 9.11 10.59
N SER A 324 4.16 10.13 9.97
CA SER A 324 3.53 11.44 9.78
C SER A 324 2.28 11.40 8.87
N LEU A 325 2.17 10.37 8.03
CA LEU A 325 1.05 10.12 7.14
C LEU A 325 0.01 9.16 7.72
N LYS A 326 0.32 8.40 8.78
CA LYS A 326 -0.60 7.39 9.34
C LYS A 326 -2.03 7.90 9.63
N PRO A 327 -2.26 9.14 10.12
CA PRO A 327 -3.63 9.64 10.24
C PRO A 327 -4.41 9.54 8.92
N PRO A 328 -5.59 8.91 8.87
CA PRO A 328 -6.23 8.54 7.60
C PRO A 328 -6.45 9.70 6.61
N HIS A 329 -6.87 10.87 7.11
CA HIS A 329 -7.03 12.08 6.29
C HIS A 329 -5.74 12.52 5.58
N ARG A 330 -4.57 12.29 6.17
CA ARG A 330 -3.28 12.61 5.54
C ARG A 330 -2.93 11.61 4.44
N GLN A 331 -3.16 10.31 4.65
CA GLN A 331 -2.97 9.31 3.59
C GLN A 331 -3.84 9.60 2.38
N LEU A 332 -5.12 9.91 2.61
CA LEU A 332 -6.08 10.24 1.56
C LEU A 332 -5.63 11.45 0.73
N VAL A 333 -5.09 12.48 1.38
CA VAL A 333 -4.63 13.70 0.69
C VAL A 333 -3.29 13.46 -0.01
N ALA A 334 -2.34 12.76 0.63
CA ALA A 334 -1.05 12.42 0.03
C ALA A 334 -1.23 11.56 -1.24
N GLY A 335 -2.18 10.63 -1.22
CA GLY A 335 -2.53 9.79 -2.35
C GLY A 335 -3.43 10.46 -3.39
N TYR A 336 -3.97 11.67 -3.12
CA TYR A 336 -4.90 12.35 -4.02
C TYR A 336 -4.18 13.26 -5.01
N TRP A 337 -3.90 12.71 -6.18
CA TRP A 337 -3.37 13.44 -7.34
C TRP A 337 -3.84 12.78 -8.64
N ARG A 338 -4.00 13.59 -9.69
CA ARG A 338 -4.61 13.18 -10.96
C ARG A 338 -3.58 13.22 -12.08
N ALA A 339 -3.46 12.11 -12.79
CA ALA A 339 -2.56 12.01 -13.92
C ALA A 339 -2.92 13.05 -14.99
N GLY A 340 -1.93 13.82 -15.45
CA GLY A 340 -2.09 14.89 -16.42
C GLY A 340 -2.64 16.20 -15.87
N HIS A 341 -3.05 16.26 -14.60
CA HIS A 341 -3.70 17.45 -14.05
C HIS A 341 -2.67 18.54 -13.73
N ARG A 342 -2.65 19.60 -14.54
CA ARG A 342 -1.68 20.71 -14.44
C ARG A 342 -1.64 21.35 -13.05
N GLY A 343 -2.79 21.54 -12.42
CA GLY A 343 -2.85 22.12 -11.07
C GLY A 343 -2.22 21.24 -9.98
N ASP A 344 -2.28 19.90 -10.14
CA ASP A 344 -1.63 19.00 -9.17
C ASP A 344 -0.11 19.03 -9.39
N MET A 345 0.34 19.18 -10.63
CA MET A 345 1.75 19.36 -10.96
C MET A 345 2.34 20.65 -10.38
N THR A 346 1.66 21.79 -10.55
CA THR A 346 2.13 23.08 -10.01
C THR A 346 2.30 23.01 -8.49
N ARG A 347 1.30 22.45 -7.78
CA ARG A 347 1.39 22.26 -6.33
C ARG A 347 2.50 21.30 -5.91
N LEU A 348 2.73 20.24 -6.68
CA LEU A 348 3.87 19.35 -6.46
C LEU A 348 5.18 20.13 -6.63
N ASP A 349 5.36 20.88 -7.70
CA ASP A 349 6.58 21.65 -7.95
C ASP A 349 6.87 22.68 -6.86
N GLU A 350 5.83 23.36 -6.34
CA GLU A 350 5.94 24.26 -5.18
C GLU A 350 6.38 23.50 -3.93
N ALA A 351 5.77 22.35 -3.64
CA ALA A 351 6.12 21.54 -2.49
C ALA A 351 7.56 20.98 -2.57
N LEU A 352 7.99 20.56 -3.76
CA LEU A 352 9.33 20.04 -4.04
C LEU A 352 10.45 21.08 -3.85
N ALA A 353 10.12 22.37 -3.75
CA ALA A 353 11.08 23.41 -3.39
C ALA A 353 11.42 23.44 -1.89
N THR A 354 10.73 22.63 -1.07
CA THR A 354 10.92 22.57 0.38
C THR A 354 11.68 21.30 0.79
N SER A 355 12.30 21.32 1.98
CA SER A 355 12.96 20.13 2.55
C SER A 355 11.96 19.07 3.02
N ASP A 356 10.75 19.47 3.42
CA ASP A 356 9.62 18.59 3.77
C ASP A 356 8.57 18.62 2.67
N TYR A 357 8.93 18.10 1.49
CA TYR A 357 8.06 18.17 0.32
C TYR A 357 6.75 17.39 0.50
N ILE A 358 6.72 16.34 1.33
CA ILE A 358 5.49 15.59 1.62
C ILE A 358 4.56 16.44 2.48
N GLY A 359 5.05 17.03 3.57
CA GLY A 359 4.27 17.93 4.42
C GLY A 359 3.80 19.17 3.66
N ALA A 360 4.67 19.78 2.85
CA ALA A 360 4.31 20.91 2.00
C ALA A 360 3.25 20.53 0.97
N PHE A 361 3.38 19.38 0.29
CA PHE A 361 2.39 18.91 -0.69
C PHE A 361 1.04 18.67 -0.02
N LEU A 362 1.01 18.01 1.13
CA LEU A 362 -0.20 17.83 1.92
C LEU A 362 -0.89 19.16 2.21
N GLN A 363 -0.13 20.16 2.68
CA GLN A 363 -0.68 21.45 3.06
C GLN A 363 -1.35 22.16 1.87
N VAL A 364 -0.70 22.17 0.69
CA VAL A 364 -1.24 22.83 -0.50
C VAL A 364 -2.36 22.01 -1.17
N GLN A 365 -2.33 20.68 -1.06
CA GLN A 365 -3.32 19.79 -1.67
C GLN A 365 -4.59 19.66 -0.84
N MET A 366 -4.50 19.79 0.49
CA MET A 366 -5.62 19.66 1.44
C MET A 366 -6.87 20.49 1.08
N PRO A 367 -6.79 21.82 0.84
CA PRO A 367 -7.99 22.61 0.51
C PRO A 367 -8.65 22.15 -0.80
N ILE A 368 -7.84 21.74 -1.78
CA ILE A 368 -8.33 21.23 -3.06
C ILE A 368 -9.04 19.88 -2.87
N PHE A 369 -8.39 18.96 -2.15
CA PHE A 369 -8.97 17.67 -1.81
C PHE A 369 -10.33 17.83 -1.11
N ARG A 370 -10.41 18.66 -0.07
CA ARG A 370 -11.66 18.92 0.67
C ARG A 370 -12.74 19.52 -0.22
N GLY A 371 -12.39 20.49 -1.05
CA GLY A 371 -13.32 21.07 -2.02
C GLY A 371 -13.89 20.02 -2.97
N ASN A 372 -13.05 19.08 -3.43
CA ASN A 372 -13.45 18.04 -4.37
C ASN A 372 -14.30 16.96 -3.69
N VAL A 373 -13.96 16.55 -2.46
CA VAL A 373 -14.77 15.64 -1.64
C VAL A 373 -16.18 16.20 -1.41
N ARG A 374 -16.30 17.49 -1.03
CA ARG A 374 -17.63 18.12 -0.85
C ARG A 374 -18.45 18.09 -2.13
N ARG A 375 -17.84 18.42 -3.28
CA ARG A 375 -18.54 18.37 -4.58
C ARG A 375 -18.98 16.95 -4.94
N ALA A 376 -18.10 15.96 -4.71
CA ALA A 376 -18.41 14.55 -4.94
C ALA A 376 -19.61 14.08 -4.10
N MET A 377 -19.69 14.51 -2.84
CA MET A 377 -20.81 14.17 -1.96
C MET A 377 -22.14 14.81 -2.40
N HIS A 378 -22.12 16.09 -2.79
CA HIS A 378 -23.35 16.84 -3.11
C HIS A 378 -23.87 16.64 -4.55
N GLY A 379 -23.23 15.79 -5.35
CA GLY A 379 -23.73 15.43 -6.69
C GLY A 379 -23.79 16.59 -7.69
N HIS A 380 -23.09 17.70 -7.43
CA HIS A 380 -23.05 18.82 -8.36
C HIS A 380 -22.11 18.52 -9.54
N GLY A 381 -22.71 18.00 -10.60
CA GLY A 381 -22.36 18.35 -11.99
C GLY A 381 -21.19 17.59 -12.59
N THR A 382 -21.53 16.50 -13.28
CA THR A 382 -20.88 16.10 -14.53
C THR A 382 -20.71 17.30 -15.46
N GLY A 383 -19.54 17.97 -15.46
CA GLY A 383 -19.35 19.13 -16.34
C GLY A 383 -17.98 19.77 -16.46
N ALA A 384 -16.96 19.41 -15.67
CA ALA A 384 -15.70 20.20 -15.68
C ALA A 384 -14.40 19.41 -15.88
N PHE A 385 -14.45 18.09 -16.11
CA PHE A 385 -13.21 17.32 -16.35
C PHE A 385 -13.38 16.43 -17.59
N ARG A 386 -13.18 17.06 -18.75
CA ARG A 386 -12.66 16.41 -19.95
C ARG A 386 -11.30 17.01 -20.26
#